data_AF-T1E8W5-F1
#
_entry.id   AF-T1E8W5-F1
#
_cell.length_a   1.000
_cell.length_b   1.000
_cell.length_c   1.000
_cell.angle_alpha   90.00
_cell.angle_beta   90.00
_cell.angle_gamma   90.00
#
_symmetry.space_group_name_H-M   'P 1'
#
loop_
_entity.id
_entity.type
_entity.pdbx_description
1 polymer ?
#
loop_
_entity_poly.entity_id
_entity_poly.type
_entity_poly.pdbx_seq_one_letter_code
_entity_poly.pdbx_strand_id
1 'polypeptide(L)'
;WRLRQSFLARCPSCMANLVRHMCDFTCNPKQSNFMKVIATEEVDPKDDGANEATTVAPKEYITQIDIHITGQYMNGTFESCNQVSVPSTGQLALDMMCGEWGASRCSASKWFFYMGDAEGNPFVPFQISYIAHGSPNETVDGFLPLDPRIVPCYEKLDKNTPACSCVDCERSCPKPPPAPAPPQPFVIYNLDGYAVVMFVVFVVCSGLFLIGACFCHSSNSSGSSGAKLLVDGGDTLPSDLRSHVGRRLAGGLSNSGDLGTDREDSPLQSKRSSATWDGEQELRPHPSGPEGGELDDNESGYFELLGAKTEVALEHFFTVWGTTCAKHPWLVLLGGLVFIVTMGMGIHFLRVTTNPVELWASPYSRSRVEREYFDSNFEPFYRIEQIIIKAENMSNVMHNTSNGVIEFGPVFNRQFLLDVFDLQQQIKKIVAPAGGNSNETIALKDICFAPLSSDLTGPVKTEDCVVQSLWGYFSDDLDTFDEEEEDPQGFEVNYLDKLVRCFGNYYHPDCLAPYGGPIDPAIALGGIPQPKTADEKPKYTEASAVILTFLVRNYHDKQKLRSALAWETEYVAFMKNWTRANMSIAFTSERSIEDELARESQSDVSTILVS
;
A
#
# COMPACT_ATOMS: atom_id res chain seq x y z
N TRP A 1 5.13 -8.72 -37.55
CA TRP A 1 6.62 -8.68 -37.47
C TRP A 1 7.17 -7.65 -36.50
N ARG A 2 6.91 -6.35 -36.70
CA ARG A 2 7.46 -5.26 -35.86
C ARG A 2 7.11 -5.40 -34.37
N LEU A 3 5.90 -5.89 -34.06
CA LEU A 3 5.46 -6.11 -32.68
C LEU A 3 6.29 -7.19 -31.94
N ARG A 4 6.61 -8.31 -32.61
CA ARG A 4 7.47 -9.36 -32.01
C ARG A 4 8.89 -8.86 -31.76
N GLN A 5 9.40 -8.02 -32.66
CA GLN A 5 10.70 -7.39 -32.50
C GLN A 5 10.73 -6.43 -31.30
N SER A 6 9.68 -5.64 -31.06
CA SER A 6 9.66 -4.73 -29.91
C SER A 6 9.73 -5.45 -28.56
N PHE A 7 9.20 -6.68 -28.47
CA PHE A 7 9.25 -7.47 -27.24
C PHE A 7 10.56 -8.26 -27.08
N LEU A 8 10.99 -8.97 -28.13
CA LEU A 8 12.11 -9.91 -28.02
C LEU A 8 13.49 -9.30 -28.30
N ALA A 9 13.58 -8.05 -28.78
CA ALA A 9 14.86 -7.41 -29.10
C ALA A 9 15.81 -7.26 -27.89
N ARG A 10 15.30 -7.34 -26.65
CA ARG A 10 16.11 -7.30 -25.42
C ARG A 10 17.04 -8.51 -25.28
N CYS A 11 16.65 -9.66 -25.85
CA CYS A 11 17.46 -10.87 -25.88
C CYS A 11 17.82 -11.22 -27.34
N PRO A 12 19.02 -10.82 -27.82
CA PRO A 12 19.43 -11.06 -29.20
C PRO A 12 19.43 -12.54 -29.61
N SER A 13 19.80 -13.45 -28.70
CA SER A 13 19.83 -14.89 -28.96
C SER A 13 18.42 -15.45 -29.22
N CYS A 14 17.44 -15.07 -28.40
CA CYS A 14 16.03 -15.40 -28.60
C CYS A 14 15.51 -14.87 -29.95
N MET A 15 15.74 -13.58 -30.21
CA MET A 15 15.29 -12.94 -31.45
C MET A 15 15.94 -13.60 -32.67
N ALA A 16 17.23 -13.93 -32.61
CA ALA A 16 17.94 -14.60 -33.70
C ALA A 16 17.36 -15.99 -33.98
N ASN A 17 17.06 -16.79 -32.95
CA ASN A 17 16.42 -18.09 -33.13
C ASN A 17 15.05 -17.95 -33.81
N LEU A 18 14.20 -17.03 -33.33
CA LEU A 18 12.86 -16.82 -33.90
C LEU A 18 12.89 -16.25 -35.33
N VAL A 19 13.76 -15.29 -35.61
CA VAL A 19 13.94 -14.75 -36.97
C VAL A 19 14.47 -15.82 -37.89
N ARG A 20 15.41 -16.64 -37.44
CA ARG A 20 15.95 -17.74 -38.22
C ARG A 20 14.87 -18.73 -38.62
N HIS A 21 14.00 -19.14 -37.69
CA HIS A 21 12.84 -19.99 -37.96
C HIS A 21 11.97 -19.42 -39.09
N MET A 22 11.65 -18.13 -38.99
CA MET A 22 10.78 -17.44 -39.94
C MET A 22 11.42 -17.25 -41.32
N CYS A 23 12.73 -16.95 -41.35
CA CYS A 23 13.49 -16.88 -42.61
C CYS A 23 13.61 -18.26 -43.27
N ASP A 24 13.84 -19.31 -42.48
CA ASP A 24 13.95 -20.66 -43.02
C ASP A 24 12.60 -21.13 -43.58
N PHE A 25 11.53 -20.90 -42.83
CA PHE A 25 10.18 -21.15 -43.31
C PHE A 25 9.86 -20.38 -44.60
N THR A 26 10.23 -19.10 -44.72
CA THR A 26 9.79 -18.27 -45.86
C THR A 26 10.65 -18.42 -47.12
N CYS A 27 11.98 -18.48 -46.97
CA CYS A 27 12.92 -18.27 -48.09
C CYS A 27 14.07 -19.30 -48.17
N ASN A 28 14.01 -20.41 -47.42
CA ASN A 28 15.10 -21.39 -47.48
C ASN A 28 15.16 -22.08 -48.86
N PRO A 29 16.34 -22.21 -49.48
CA PRO A 29 16.46 -22.87 -50.79
C PRO A 29 16.08 -24.36 -50.79
N LYS A 30 15.96 -24.99 -49.61
CA LYS A 30 15.55 -26.38 -49.41
C LYS A 30 14.17 -26.50 -48.74
N GLN A 31 13.31 -25.51 -48.93
CA GLN A 31 11.97 -25.43 -48.32
C GLN A 31 11.16 -26.72 -48.46
N SER A 32 11.18 -27.34 -49.65
CA SER A 32 10.43 -28.57 -49.96
C SER A 32 10.85 -29.80 -49.15
N ASN A 33 12.00 -29.77 -48.44
CA ASN A 33 12.43 -30.90 -47.63
C ASN A 33 11.67 -31.01 -46.30
N PHE A 34 11.21 -29.89 -45.76
CA PHE A 34 10.64 -29.80 -44.41
C PHE A 34 9.25 -29.13 -44.39
N MET A 35 8.72 -28.73 -45.53
CA MET A 35 7.41 -28.10 -45.66
C MET A 35 6.52 -28.87 -46.62
N LYS A 36 5.28 -29.08 -46.20
CA LYS A 36 4.23 -29.72 -46.97
C LYS A 36 3.07 -28.75 -47.13
N VAL A 37 2.65 -28.52 -48.37
CA VAL A 37 1.45 -27.72 -48.66
C VAL A 37 0.23 -28.62 -48.52
N ILE A 38 -0.75 -28.20 -47.71
CA ILE A 38 -1.96 -28.98 -47.41
C ILE A 38 -3.15 -28.47 -48.21
N ALA A 39 -3.35 -27.15 -48.24
CA ALA A 39 -4.47 -26.53 -48.93
C ALA A 39 -4.03 -25.31 -49.74
N THR A 40 -4.66 -25.15 -50.90
CA THR A 40 -4.49 -24.01 -51.80
C THR A 40 -5.86 -23.55 -52.29
N GLU A 41 -5.97 -22.28 -52.62
CA GLU A 41 -7.18 -21.65 -53.17
C GLU A 41 -6.80 -20.88 -54.44
N GLU A 42 -7.64 -20.97 -55.48
CA GLU A 42 -7.42 -20.25 -56.73
C GLU A 42 -8.01 -18.84 -56.64
N VAL A 43 -7.19 -17.82 -56.88
CA VAL A 43 -7.67 -16.42 -56.92
C VAL A 43 -8.00 -16.06 -58.36
N ASP A 44 -9.28 -15.73 -58.60
CA ASP A 44 -9.75 -15.22 -59.89
C ASP A 44 -9.10 -13.85 -60.17
N PRO A 45 -8.51 -13.63 -61.36
CA PRO A 45 -7.72 -12.43 -61.68
C PRO A 45 -8.52 -11.11 -61.81
N LYS A 46 -9.73 -11.01 -61.25
CA LYS A 46 -10.62 -9.85 -61.40
C LYS A 46 -10.48 -8.78 -60.30
N ASP A 47 -9.75 -9.04 -59.22
CA ASP A 47 -9.67 -8.11 -58.08
C ASP A 47 -8.37 -7.28 -57.99
N ASP A 48 -7.37 -7.61 -58.81
CA ASP A 48 -6.24 -6.72 -59.03
C ASP A 48 -6.65 -5.72 -60.13
N GLY A 49 -6.87 -4.45 -59.78
CA GLY A 49 -7.29 -3.36 -60.67
C GLY A 49 -6.34 -3.00 -61.84
N ALA A 50 -5.67 -3.99 -62.43
CA ALA A 50 -4.92 -3.91 -63.66
C ALA A 50 -5.85 -4.12 -64.85
N ASN A 51 -6.16 -3.01 -65.54
CA ASN A 51 -6.71 -3.06 -66.88
C ASN A 51 -5.78 -3.85 -67.83
N GLU A 52 -6.41 -4.54 -68.78
CA GLU A 52 -5.85 -5.11 -70.02
C GLU A 52 -5.25 -6.54 -69.98
N ALA A 53 -6.08 -7.46 -70.49
CA ALA A 53 -5.80 -8.35 -71.61
C ALA A 53 -4.47 -9.12 -71.63
N THR A 54 -4.02 -9.60 -70.48
CA THR A 54 -3.04 -10.68 -70.43
C THR A 54 -3.71 -11.89 -69.78
N THR A 55 -3.76 -13.02 -70.48
CA THR A 55 -4.18 -14.31 -69.91
C THR A 55 -3.13 -14.73 -68.86
N VAL A 56 -3.24 -14.16 -67.67
CA VAL A 56 -2.44 -14.55 -66.50
C VAL A 56 -3.08 -15.83 -65.97
N ALA A 57 -2.29 -16.90 -65.88
CA ALA A 57 -2.73 -18.15 -65.25
C ALA A 57 -3.29 -17.86 -63.84
N PRO A 58 -4.33 -18.57 -63.38
CA PRO A 58 -4.84 -18.42 -62.02
C PRO A 58 -3.66 -18.54 -61.04
N LYS A 59 -3.54 -17.56 -60.14
CA LYS A 59 -2.52 -17.62 -59.09
C LYS A 59 -3.10 -18.45 -57.95
N GLU A 60 -2.47 -19.59 -57.68
CA GLU A 60 -2.78 -20.40 -56.50
C GLU A 60 -2.21 -19.73 -55.25
N TYR A 61 -3.07 -19.50 -54.26
CA TYR A 61 -2.71 -18.98 -52.94
C TYR A 61 -2.71 -20.13 -51.93
N ILE A 62 -1.68 -20.20 -51.08
CA ILE A 62 -1.56 -21.25 -50.07
C ILE A 62 -2.34 -20.86 -48.82
N THR A 63 -3.29 -21.69 -48.40
CA THR A 63 -4.14 -21.44 -47.22
C THR A 63 -3.76 -22.28 -46.01
N GLN A 64 -3.10 -23.42 -46.21
CA GLN A 64 -2.63 -24.27 -45.11
C GLN A 64 -1.34 -25.00 -45.44
N ILE A 65 -0.43 -25.05 -44.47
CA ILE A 65 0.84 -25.77 -44.57
C ILE A 65 1.15 -26.56 -43.29
N ASP A 66 1.96 -27.59 -43.45
CA ASP A 66 2.64 -28.29 -42.36
C ASP A 66 4.15 -28.02 -42.45
N ILE A 67 4.76 -27.70 -41.31
CA ILE A 67 6.21 -27.50 -41.17
C ILE A 67 6.76 -28.55 -40.22
N HIS A 68 7.68 -29.36 -40.72
CA HIS A 68 8.40 -30.39 -39.99
C HIS A 68 9.65 -29.79 -39.34
N ILE A 69 9.71 -29.80 -38.00
CA ILE A 69 10.82 -29.22 -37.22
C ILE A 69 11.25 -30.16 -36.10
N THR A 70 12.50 -30.08 -35.65
CA THR A 70 12.95 -30.90 -34.51
C THR A 70 12.37 -30.37 -33.20
N GLY A 71 11.94 -31.28 -32.32
CA GLY A 71 11.50 -30.90 -30.97
C GLY A 71 12.60 -30.22 -30.16
N GLN A 72 13.87 -30.57 -30.44
CA GLN A 72 15.04 -29.90 -29.86
C GLN A 72 15.12 -28.43 -30.27
N TYR A 73 14.89 -28.11 -31.55
CA TYR A 73 14.87 -26.72 -32.03
C TYR A 73 13.73 -25.91 -31.42
N MET A 74 12.53 -26.49 -31.35
CA MET A 74 11.39 -25.85 -30.69
C MET A 74 11.69 -25.52 -29.23
N ASN A 75 12.18 -26.52 -28.47
CA ASN A 75 12.41 -26.36 -27.05
C ASN A 75 13.58 -25.41 -26.77
N GLY A 76 14.68 -25.51 -27.54
CA GLY A 76 15.80 -24.59 -27.39
C GLY A 76 15.46 -23.15 -27.76
N THR A 77 14.61 -22.94 -28.78
CA THR A 77 14.11 -21.60 -29.12
C THR A 77 13.22 -21.06 -28.00
N PHE A 78 12.30 -21.86 -27.48
CA PHE A 78 11.46 -21.50 -26.34
C PHE A 78 12.27 -21.17 -25.08
N GLU A 79 13.22 -22.02 -24.68
CA GLU A 79 14.09 -21.79 -23.53
C GLU A 79 14.96 -20.54 -23.67
N SER A 80 15.32 -20.15 -24.90
CA SER A 80 16.06 -18.91 -25.11
C SER A 80 15.21 -17.66 -24.88
N CYS A 81 13.88 -17.79 -24.94
CA CYS A 81 12.91 -16.69 -24.92
C CYS A 81 12.03 -16.64 -23.66
N ASN A 82 12.01 -17.70 -22.84
CA ASN A 82 11.00 -17.89 -21.80
C ASN A 82 11.01 -16.84 -20.67
N GLN A 83 12.17 -16.21 -20.41
CA GLN A 83 12.36 -15.22 -19.35
C GLN A 83 12.54 -13.80 -19.88
N VAL A 84 12.34 -13.57 -21.19
CA VAL A 84 12.49 -12.23 -21.76
C VAL A 84 11.43 -11.31 -21.18
N SER A 85 11.85 -10.22 -20.56
CA SER A 85 10.95 -9.29 -19.87
C SER A 85 10.50 -8.14 -20.79
N VAL A 86 9.29 -7.62 -20.56
CA VAL A 86 8.75 -6.42 -21.21
C VAL A 86 8.60 -5.33 -20.14
N PRO A 87 9.54 -4.38 -20.03
CA PRO A 87 9.58 -3.44 -18.90
C PRO A 87 8.37 -2.52 -18.80
N SER A 88 7.72 -2.18 -19.93
CA SER A 88 6.54 -1.31 -19.92
C SER A 88 5.36 -1.94 -19.21
N THR A 89 5.33 -3.28 -19.15
CA THR A 89 4.24 -4.06 -18.55
C THR A 89 4.65 -4.82 -17.29
N GLY A 90 5.95 -4.89 -17.01
CA GLY A 90 6.51 -5.65 -15.88
C GLY A 90 6.37 -7.18 -16.01
N GLN A 91 5.92 -7.69 -17.16
CA GLN A 91 5.67 -9.12 -17.41
C GLN A 91 6.66 -9.74 -18.41
N LEU A 92 6.49 -11.03 -18.71
CA LEU A 92 7.31 -11.74 -19.69
C LEU A 92 6.75 -11.55 -21.10
N ALA A 93 7.61 -11.56 -22.11
CA ALA A 93 7.22 -11.44 -23.51
C ALA A 93 6.28 -12.58 -23.94
N LEU A 94 6.48 -13.78 -23.39
CA LEU A 94 5.60 -14.92 -23.66
C LEU A 94 4.21 -14.79 -23.06
N ASP A 95 3.98 -13.87 -22.10
CA ASP A 95 2.61 -13.57 -21.66
C ASP A 95 1.80 -13.02 -22.83
N MET A 96 2.41 -12.21 -23.71
CA MET A 96 1.73 -11.66 -24.89
C MET A 96 1.87 -12.53 -26.15
N MET A 97 2.81 -13.47 -26.16
CA MET A 97 3.17 -14.24 -27.36
C MET A 97 2.74 -15.71 -27.31
N CYS A 98 2.12 -16.17 -26.22
CA CYS A 98 1.65 -17.55 -26.06
C CYS A 98 0.11 -17.63 -25.91
N GLY A 99 -0.60 -16.67 -26.49
CA GLY A 99 -2.06 -16.64 -26.53
C GLY A 99 -2.70 -16.70 -25.14
N GLU A 100 -3.70 -17.57 -25.00
CA GLU A 100 -4.50 -17.74 -23.80
C GLU A 100 -3.75 -18.34 -22.62
N TRP A 101 -2.65 -19.07 -22.88
CA TRP A 101 -1.90 -19.77 -21.83
C TRP A 101 -1.01 -18.83 -21.01
N GLY A 102 -0.67 -17.65 -21.55
CA GLY A 102 0.34 -16.75 -20.99
C GLY A 102 1.71 -17.44 -20.81
N ALA A 103 2.70 -16.78 -20.21
CA ALA A 103 4.02 -17.37 -19.97
C ALA A 103 3.97 -18.50 -18.93
N SER A 104 2.98 -18.47 -18.02
CA SER A 104 2.85 -19.44 -16.92
C SER A 104 2.56 -20.87 -17.37
N ARG A 105 1.67 -21.05 -18.35
CA ARG A 105 1.25 -22.37 -18.87
C ARG A 105 1.75 -22.62 -20.29
N CYS A 106 2.68 -21.78 -20.76
CA CYS A 106 3.31 -21.92 -22.05
C CYS A 106 4.31 -23.08 -22.07
N SER A 107 4.31 -23.82 -23.18
CA SER A 107 5.35 -24.76 -23.53
C SER A 107 5.83 -24.46 -24.95
N ALA A 108 6.97 -25.03 -25.35
CA ALA A 108 7.44 -24.89 -26.73
C ALA A 108 6.37 -25.30 -27.76
N SER A 109 5.64 -26.40 -27.53
CA SER A 109 4.57 -26.83 -28.43
C SER A 109 3.42 -25.82 -28.52
N LYS A 110 2.94 -25.32 -27.36
CA LYS A 110 1.85 -24.33 -27.32
C LYS A 110 2.22 -22.99 -27.94
N TRP A 111 3.45 -22.55 -27.72
CA TRP A 111 3.95 -21.31 -28.29
C TRP A 111 3.99 -21.38 -29.82
N PHE A 112 4.56 -22.45 -30.36
CA PHE A 112 4.61 -22.66 -31.81
C PHE A 112 3.21 -22.88 -32.39
N PHE A 113 2.32 -23.61 -31.69
CA PHE A 113 0.92 -23.72 -32.08
C PHE A 113 0.26 -22.34 -32.22
N TYR A 114 0.34 -21.48 -31.21
CA TYR A 114 -0.21 -20.11 -31.27
C TYR A 114 0.42 -19.23 -32.35
N MET A 115 1.68 -19.48 -32.71
CA MET A 115 2.35 -18.78 -33.81
C MET A 115 1.87 -19.19 -35.20
N GLY A 116 1.18 -20.31 -35.33
CA GLY A 116 0.66 -20.86 -36.58
C GLY A 116 -0.86 -21.01 -36.64
N ASP A 117 -1.55 -20.78 -35.53
CA ASP A 117 -3.01 -20.82 -35.43
C ASP A 117 -3.64 -19.56 -36.03
N ALA A 118 -4.31 -19.70 -37.18
CA ALA A 118 -4.95 -18.58 -37.87
C ALA A 118 -6.33 -18.22 -37.28
N GLU A 119 -6.98 -19.15 -36.59
CA GLU A 119 -8.29 -18.92 -35.97
C GLU A 119 -8.12 -18.19 -34.63
N GLY A 120 -7.20 -18.66 -33.78
CA GLY A 120 -6.96 -18.09 -32.45
C GLY A 120 -6.01 -16.89 -32.43
N ASN A 121 -5.37 -16.52 -33.54
CA ASN A 121 -4.40 -15.42 -33.59
C ASN A 121 -4.60 -14.51 -34.82
N PRO A 122 -5.11 -13.28 -34.64
CA PRO A 122 -5.36 -12.35 -35.75
C PRO A 122 -4.08 -11.86 -36.44
N PHE A 123 -2.90 -12.14 -35.87
CA PHE A 123 -1.61 -11.80 -36.47
C PHE A 123 -1.04 -12.88 -37.39
N VAL A 124 -1.71 -14.04 -37.49
CA VAL A 124 -1.32 -15.17 -38.35
C VAL A 124 -2.12 -15.11 -39.66
N PRO A 125 -1.46 -15.05 -40.83
CA PRO A 125 -2.15 -14.80 -42.10
C PRO A 125 -2.87 -16.02 -42.69
N PHE A 126 -2.43 -17.24 -42.35
CA PHE A 126 -2.99 -18.50 -42.81
C PHE A 126 -2.50 -19.63 -41.89
N GLN A 127 -3.16 -20.80 -41.92
CA GLN A 127 -2.89 -21.86 -40.95
C GLN A 127 -1.53 -22.53 -41.18
N ILE A 128 -0.73 -22.62 -40.12
CA ILE A 128 0.59 -23.25 -40.10
C ILE A 128 0.63 -24.30 -38.97
N SER A 129 0.69 -25.57 -39.34
CA SER A 129 0.81 -26.67 -38.39
C SER A 129 2.28 -27.06 -38.18
N TYR A 130 2.74 -27.08 -36.94
CA TYR A 130 4.12 -27.49 -36.61
C TYR A 130 4.17 -28.95 -36.17
N ILE A 131 4.91 -29.77 -36.93
CA ILE A 131 5.08 -31.21 -36.65
C ILE A 131 6.46 -31.42 -36.03
N ALA A 132 6.49 -31.83 -34.76
CA ALA A 132 7.72 -32.05 -34.01
C ALA A 132 8.30 -33.46 -34.23
N HIS A 133 9.53 -33.54 -34.73
CA HIS A 133 10.27 -34.80 -34.89
C HIS A 133 11.18 -35.06 -33.67
N GLY A 134 11.40 -36.33 -33.34
CA GLY A 134 12.26 -36.75 -32.23
C GLY A 134 13.74 -36.67 -32.55
N SER A 135 14.12 -36.83 -33.83
CA SER A 135 15.52 -36.72 -34.27
C SER A 135 15.66 -36.02 -35.63
N PRO A 136 16.82 -35.40 -35.93
CA PRO A 136 17.04 -34.69 -37.19
C PRO A 136 17.06 -35.59 -38.43
N ASN A 137 17.28 -36.90 -38.25
CA ASN A 137 17.34 -37.88 -39.33
C ASN A 137 16.06 -38.72 -39.45
N GLU A 138 15.06 -38.46 -38.61
CA GLU A 138 13.77 -39.13 -38.65
C GLU A 138 12.89 -38.48 -39.71
N THR A 139 12.45 -39.29 -40.68
CA THR A 139 11.49 -38.84 -41.68
C THR A 139 10.08 -39.21 -41.25
N VAL A 140 9.23 -38.21 -41.08
CA VAL A 140 7.77 -38.37 -40.89
C VAL A 140 7.13 -37.89 -42.18
N ASP A 141 6.22 -38.69 -42.75
CA ASP A 141 5.56 -38.41 -44.04
C ASP A 141 6.51 -38.15 -45.23
N GLY A 142 7.75 -38.65 -45.16
CA GLY A 142 8.76 -38.45 -46.20
C GLY A 142 9.47 -37.09 -46.16
N PHE A 143 9.18 -36.25 -45.17
CA PHE A 143 9.83 -34.96 -44.95
C PHE A 143 10.93 -35.08 -43.87
N LEU A 144 12.03 -34.38 -44.10
CA LEU A 144 13.15 -34.28 -43.16
C LEU A 144 12.94 -33.01 -42.31
N PRO A 145 13.06 -33.06 -40.97
CA PRO A 145 12.79 -31.90 -40.14
C PRO A 145 13.86 -30.82 -40.30
N LEU A 146 13.44 -29.57 -40.16
CA LEU A 146 14.35 -28.44 -40.05
C LEU A 146 15.04 -28.46 -38.67
N ASP A 147 16.38 -28.47 -38.67
CA ASP A 147 17.22 -28.45 -37.45
C ASP A 147 18.34 -27.41 -37.57
N PRO A 148 18.04 -26.11 -37.48
CA PRO A 148 19.05 -25.06 -37.52
C PRO A 148 19.75 -24.93 -36.16
N ARG A 149 20.94 -24.30 -36.16
CA ARG A 149 21.68 -24.02 -34.92
C ARG A 149 20.85 -23.14 -33.98
N ILE A 150 20.67 -23.62 -32.75
CA ILE A 150 20.07 -22.87 -31.64
C ILE A 150 21.16 -22.06 -30.95
N VAL A 151 20.91 -20.79 -30.66
CA VAL A 151 21.78 -19.94 -29.83
C VAL A 151 21.17 -19.84 -28.44
N PRO A 152 21.75 -20.47 -27.40
CA PRO A 152 21.28 -20.34 -26.02
C PRO A 152 21.35 -18.89 -25.52
N CYS A 153 20.51 -18.53 -24.54
CA CYS A 153 20.44 -17.14 -24.07
C CYS A 153 21.72 -16.65 -23.35
N TYR A 154 22.54 -17.56 -22.83
CA TYR A 154 23.84 -17.27 -22.22
C TYR A 154 25.01 -17.22 -23.22
N GLU A 155 24.77 -17.58 -24.48
CA GLU A 155 25.78 -17.54 -25.54
C GLU A 155 25.69 -16.22 -26.33
N LYS A 156 26.85 -15.67 -26.69
CA LYS A 156 26.94 -14.47 -27.54
C LYS A 156 26.67 -14.86 -28.99
N LEU A 157 25.86 -14.09 -29.71
CA LEU A 157 25.53 -14.36 -31.11
C LEU A 157 26.74 -14.14 -32.05
N ASP A 158 27.40 -12.99 -31.93
CA ASP A 158 28.58 -12.56 -32.70
C ASP A 158 29.54 -11.74 -31.82
N LYS A 159 30.73 -11.39 -32.36
CA LYS A 159 31.73 -10.55 -31.67
C LYS A 159 31.18 -9.19 -31.19
N ASN A 160 30.18 -8.66 -31.89
CA ASN A 160 29.59 -7.34 -31.63
C ASN A 160 28.27 -7.39 -30.85
N THR A 161 27.69 -8.57 -30.65
CA THR A 161 26.37 -8.73 -29.99
C THR A 161 26.53 -9.60 -28.75
N PRO A 162 26.33 -9.04 -27.54
CA PRO A 162 26.48 -9.79 -26.30
C PRO A 162 25.39 -10.86 -26.14
N ALA A 163 25.59 -11.74 -25.16
CA ALA A 163 24.57 -12.67 -24.68
C ALA A 163 23.42 -11.88 -24.02
N CYS A 164 22.29 -12.55 -23.78
CA CYS A 164 21.13 -11.91 -23.17
C CYS A 164 21.44 -11.48 -21.73
N SER A 165 20.77 -10.40 -21.29
CA SER A 165 20.93 -9.89 -19.94
C SER A 165 20.42 -10.91 -18.90
N CYS A 166 20.94 -10.87 -17.68
CA CYS A 166 20.49 -11.71 -16.57
C CYS A 166 18.98 -11.53 -16.25
N VAL A 167 18.45 -10.32 -16.48
CA VAL A 167 17.01 -10.02 -16.30
C VAL A 167 16.14 -10.79 -17.30
N ASP A 168 16.67 -11.02 -18.51
CA ASP A 168 15.95 -11.67 -19.61
C ASP A 168 16.35 -13.16 -19.78
N CYS A 169 17.32 -13.64 -19.00
CA CYS A 169 17.83 -15.01 -18.99
C CYS A 169 18.61 -15.27 -17.69
N GLU A 170 18.00 -16.01 -16.78
CA GLU A 170 18.56 -16.38 -15.47
C GLU A 170 19.84 -17.21 -15.60
N ARG A 171 19.94 -18.03 -16.65
CA ARG A 171 21.16 -18.82 -16.94
C ARG A 171 22.37 -17.94 -17.25
N SER A 172 22.18 -16.66 -17.56
CA SER A 172 23.24 -15.67 -17.75
C SER A 172 23.66 -14.95 -16.46
N CYS A 173 22.97 -15.19 -15.34
CA CYS A 173 23.20 -14.47 -14.10
C CYS A 173 24.48 -14.91 -13.37
N PRO A 174 25.29 -13.96 -12.86
CA PRO A 174 26.31 -14.28 -11.88
C PRO A 174 25.64 -14.69 -10.55
N LYS A 175 26.28 -15.58 -9.79
CA LYS A 175 25.78 -15.96 -8.46
C LYS A 175 25.79 -14.72 -7.54
N PRO A 176 24.67 -14.38 -6.87
CA PRO A 176 24.62 -13.19 -6.03
C PRO A 176 25.58 -13.31 -4.84
N PRO A 177 26.16 -12.18 -4.37
CA PRO A 177 26.90 -12.17 -3.12
C PRO A 177 25.96 -12.52 -1.95
N PRO A 178 26.48 -13.09 -0.86
CA PRO A 178 25.67 -13.41 0.32
C PRO A 178 24.99 -12.14 0.85
N ALA A 179 23.72 -12.28 1.28
CA ALA A 179 22.93 -11.16 1.78
C ALA A 179 23.67 -10.44 2.94
N PRO A 180 23.61 -9.10 3.01
CA PRO A 180 24.17 -8.38 4.14
C PRO A 180 23.50 -8.85 5.42
N ALA A 181 24.28 -8.96 6.49
CA ALA A 181 23.75 -9.34 7.79
C ALA A 181 22.65 -8.34 8.23
N PRO A 182 21.60 -8.80 8.92
CA PRO A 182 20.55 -7.92 9.44
C PRO A 182 21.14 -6.80 10.30
N PRO A 183 20.50 -5.61 10.35
CA PRO A 183 20.97 -4.50 11.17
C PRO A 183 21.14 -4.98 12.61
N GLN A 184 22.34 -4.83 13.14
CA GLN A 184 22.63 -5.23 14.50
C GLN A 184 21.81 -4.36 15.47
N PRO A 185 21.35 -4.93 16.60
CA PRO A 185 20.69 -4.13 17.64
C PRO A 185 21.59 -2.98 18.10
N PHE A 186 20.98 -1.94 18.66
CA PHE A 186 21.73 -0.81 19.22
C PHE A 186 22.64 -1.30 20.35
N VAL A 187 23.95 -1.35 20.08
CA VAL A 187 24.95 -1.94 20.97
C VAL A 187 26.04 -0.90 21.24
N ILE A 188 26.37 -0.72 22.52
CA ILE A 188 27.49 0.11 22.97
C ILE A 188 28.49 -0.84 23.66
N TYR A 189 29.72 -0.95 23.13
CA TYR A 189 30.76 -1.85 23.66
C TYR A 189 30.30 -3.33 23.85
N ASN A 190 29.57 -3.90 22.88
CA ASN A 190 29.02 -5.26 22.95
C ASN A 190 27.98 -5.51 24.07
N LEU A 191 27.44 -4.45 24.67
CA LEU A 191 26.30 -4.50 25.59
C LEU A 191 25.08 -3.84 24.94
N ASP A 192 23.89 -4.25 25.37
CA ASP A 192 22.64 -3.60 24.96
C ASP A 192 22.72 -2.09 25.26
N GLY A 193 22.63 -1.26 24.23
CA GLY A 193 22.82 0.19 24.34
C GLY A 193 21.79 0.83 25.26
N TYR A 194 20.58 0.27 25.37
CA TYR A 194 19.59 0.74 26.34
C TYR A 194 20.05 0.48 27.78
N ALA A 195 20.63 -0.69 28.05
CA ALA A 195 21.15 -1.03 29.36
C ALA A 195 22.31 -0.12 29.78
N VAL A 196 23.21 0.21 28.84
CA VAL A 196 24.32 1.14 29.08
C VAL A 196 23.80 2.55 29.38
N VAL A 197 22.85 3.05 28.60
CA VAL A 197 22.24 4.38 28.82
C VAL A 197 21.55 4.43 30.19
N MET A 198 20.74 3.42 30.52
CA MET A 198 20.06 3.35 31.82
C MET A 198 21.04 3.24 32.99
N PHE A 199 22.14 2.51 32.84
CA PHE A 199 23.19 2.44 33.85
C PHE A 199 23.86 3.80 34.08
N VAL A 200 24.19 4.52 33.02
CA VAL A 200 24.78 5.88 33.14
C VAL A 200 23.80 6.83 33.83
N VAL A 201 22.52 6.82 33.43
CA VAL A 201 21.48 7.62 34.10
C VAL A 201 21.39 7.28 35.58
N PHE A 202 21.38 5.99 35.93
CA PHE A 202 21.34 5.52 37.31
C PHE A 202 22.55 6.00 38.13
N VAL A 203 23.77 5.91 37.58
CA VAL A 203 25.00 6.36 38.25
C VAL A 203 24.99 7.87 38.46
N VAL A 204 24.53 8.65 37.47
CA VAL A 204 24.43 10.12 37.61
C VAL A 204 23.41 10.50 38.67
N CYS A 205 22.19 9.92 38.63
CA CYS A 205 21.15 10.21 39.63
C CYS A 205 21.56 9.75 41.03
N SER A 206 22.16 8.56 41.16
CA SER A 206 22.65 8.06 42.45
C SER A 206 23.84 8.87 42.95
N GLY A 207 24.72 9.31 42.06
CA GLY A 207 25.84 10.19 42.39
C GLY A 207 25.34 11.54 42.91
N LEU A 208 24.38 12.17 42.24
CA LEU A 208 23.74 13.40 42.71
C LEU A 208 23.02 13.19 44.05
N PHE A 209 22.35 12.05 44.24
CA PHE A 209 21.70 11.71 45.51
C PHE A 209 22.71 11.52 46.64
N LEU A 210 23.80 10.79 46.41
CA LEU A 210 24.86 10.57 47.39
C LEU A 210 25.64 11.84 47.67
N ILE A 211 25.90 12.68 46.68
CA ILE A 211 26.43 14.03 46.86
C ILE A 211 25.47 14.81 47.77
N GLY A 212 24.17 14.87 47.46
CA GLY A 212 23.17 15.50 48.34
C GLY A 212 23.21 14.96 49.77
N ALA A 213 23.21 13.64 49.94
CA ALA A 213 23.24 12.99 51.25
C ALA A 213 24.55 13.24 52.01
N CYS A 214 25.71 13.19 51.34
CA CYS A 214 27.02 13.41 51.93
C CYS A 214 27.27 14.90 52.23
N PHE A 215 26.82 15.82 51.39
CA PHE A 215 26.88 17.26 51.67
C PHE A 215 25.92 17.64 52.82
N CYS A 216 24.74 17.04 52.91
CA CYS A 216 23.85 17.18 54.08
C CYS A 216 24.40 16.51 55.36
N HIS A 217 25.19 15.44 55.25
CA HIS A 217 25.80 14.79 56.41
C HIS A 217 27.11 15.48 56.84
N SER A 218 27.88 16.02 55.90
CA SER A 218 29.11 16.78 56.18
C SER A 218 28.82 18.15 56.80
N SER A 219 27.67 18.78 56.52
CA SER A 219 27.28 19.98 57.27
C SER A 219 26.97 19.68 58.75
N ASN A 220 26.68 18.41 59.08
CA ASN A 220 26.53 17.93 60.45
C ASN A 220 27.85 17.52 61.12
N SER A 221 28.99 17.51 60.39
CA SER A 221 30.29 17.13 60.97
C SER A 221 31.20 18.32 61.29
N SER A 222 30.74 19.56 61.09
CA SER A 222 31.41 20.78 61.54
C SER A 222 30.46 21.61 62.42
N GLY A 223 30.09 21.06 63.58
CA GLY A 223 29.25 21.76 64.56
C GLY A 223 28.49 20.80 65.46
N SER A 224 29.02 20.58 66.65
CA SER A 224 28.41 19.78 67.72
C SER A 224 26.99 20.24 68.08
N SER A 225 25.97 19.51 67.66
CA SER A 225 24.80 19.13 68.48
C SER A 225 23.85 18.21 67.71
N GLY A 226 23.59 17.04 68.27
CA GLY A 226 22.97 15.92 67.57
C GLY A 226 21.47 16.07 67.27
N ALA A 227 21.08 15.69 66.06
CA ALA A 227 19.73 15.19 65.79
C ALA A 227 19.67 13.72 66.19
N LYS A 228 19.30 13.48 67.46
CA LYS A 228 19.03 12.17 68.03
C LYS A 228 17.75 11.62 67.38
N LEU A 229 17.89 10.66 66.47
CA LEU A 229 16.77 9.89 65.94
C LEU A 229 16.27 8.99 67.08
N LEU A 230 15.22 9.44 67.78
CA LEU A 230 14.62 8.75 68.92
C LEU A 230 13.95 7.46 68.45
N VAL A 231 14.66 6.34 68.58
CA VAL A 231 14.05 5.02 68.78
C VAL A 231 14.31 4.68 70.24
N ASP A 232 13.30 4.87 71.09
CA ASP A 232 13.34 4.40 72.47
C ASP A 232 12.56 3.08 72.55
N GLY A 233 13.21 2.07 73.10
CA GLY A 233 12.66 0.73 73.30
C GLY A 233 12.43 0.46 74.78
N GLY A 234 11.36 -0.27 75.09
CA GLY A 234 11.18 -0.93 76.39
C GLY A 234 9.93 -0.53 77.17
N ASP A 235 8.88 -1.32 76.96
CA ASP A 235 7.93 -1.82 77.97
C ASP A 235 7.17 -0.84 78.89
N THR A 236 5.90 -0.62 78.56
CA THR A 236 4.75 -0.92 79.44
C THR A 236 3.44 -0.78 78.65
N LEU A 237 2.74 -1.90 78.47
CA LEU A 237 1.37 -1.96 77.92
C LEU A 237 0.38 -1.39 78.96
N PRO A 238 -0.73 -0.72 78.56
CA PRO A 238 -1.92 -1.50 78.21
C PRO A 238 -2.62 -1.08 76.90
N SER A 239 -3.06 -2.13 76.19
CA SER A 239 -4.21 -2.26 75.30
C SER A 239 -5.09 -1.02 75.06
N ASP A 240 -5.07 -0.49 73.82
CA ASP A 240 -6.30 -0.16 73.07
C ASP A 240 -6.09 0.36 71.62
N LEU A 241 -4.86 0.45 71.10
CA LEU A 241 -4.61 0.93 69.74
C LEU A 241 -4.07 -0.12 68.76
N ARG A 242 -4.51 -1.39 68.86
CA ARG A 242 -4.10 -2.47 67.93
C ARG A 242 -5.20 -2.91 66.94
N SER A 243 -6.34 -2.21 66.88
CA SER A 243 -7.47 -2.60 66.02
C SER A 243 -7.63 -1.80 64.71
N HIS A 244 -6.78 -0.82 64.39
CA HIS A 244 -6.99 0.04 63.22
C HIS A 244 -5.90 0.08 62.14
N VAL A 245 -4.80 -0.67 62.27
CA VAL A 245 -3.76 -0.73 61.21
C VAL A 245 -3.58 -2.15 60.62
N GLY A 246 -4.19 -3.18 61.23
CA GLY A 246 -4.18 -4.55 60.70
C GLY A 246 -5.11 -4.83 59.51
N ARG A 247 -5.78 -3.80 58.94
CA ARG A 247 -6.79 -3.98 57.88
C ARG A 247 -6.41 -3.42 56.50
N ARG A 248 -5.16 -2.96 56.30
CA ARG A 248 -4.71 -2.42 55.00
C ARG A 248 -3.49 -3.12 54.38
N LEU A 249 -3.02 -4.25 54.92
CA LEU A 249 -1.87 -4.99 54.38
C LEU A 249 -2.13 -6.48 54.10
N ALA A 250 -3.38 -6.93 54.10
CA ALA A 250 -3.75 -8.28 53.65
C ALA A 250 -4.77 -8.17 52.51
N GLY A 251 -4.27 -7.94 51.31
CA GLY A 251 -5.07 -7.89 50.08
C GLY A 251 -4.16 -7.78 48.87
N GLY A 252 -3.49 -8.88 48.50
CA GLY A 252 -2.67 -8.92 47.30
C GLY A 252 -1.76 -10.13 47.17
N LEU A 253 -2.32 -11.34 47.20
CA LEU A 253 -1.68 -12.54 46.62
C LEU A 253 -2.77 -13.55 46.21
N SER A 254 -3.23 -13.46 44.96
CA SER A 254 -3.63 -14.62 44.13
C SER A 254 -3.85 -14.17 42.68
N ASN A 255 -3.21 -14.90 41.76
CA ASN A 255 -3.30 -14.77 40.31
C ASN A 255 -4.74 -14.94 39.79
N SER A 256 -5.11 -14.21 38.74
CA SER A 256 -5.42 -14.73 37.38
C SER A 256 -6.07 -13.65 36.50
N GLY A 257 -5.57 -13.50 35.28
CA GLY A 257 -6.41 -13.21 34.10
C GLY A 257 -6.78 -11.75 33.77
N ASP A 258 -6.05 -11.21 32.80
CA ASP A 258 -6.61 -10.72 31.54
C ASP A 258 -6.97 -9.23 31.32
N LEU A 259 -6.56 -8.82 30.10
CA LEU A 259 -6.93 -7.71 29.24
C LEU A 259 -6.62 -6.24 29.60
N GLY A 260 -5.90 -5.61 28.67
CA GLY A 260 -5.35 -4.26 28.77
C GLY A 260 -6.34 -3.13 28.56
N THR A 261 -6.00 -1.99 29.13
CA THR A 261 -6.30 -0.68 28.58
C THR A 261 -5.12 0.22 28.91
N ASP A 262 -4.52 0.78 27.87
CA ASP A 262 -3.49 1.79 27.92
C ASP A 262 -3.98 3.02 28.71
N ARG A 263 -3.15 3.46 29.67
CA ARG A 263 -3.21 4.83 30.18
C ARG A 263 -1.87 5.46 29.92
N GLU A 264 -1.81 6.19 28.81
CA GLU A 264 -0.84 7.25 28.61
C GLU A 264 -1.13 8.36 29.62
N ASP A 265 -0.22 8.59 30.56
CA ASP A 265 -0.17 9.84 31.31
C ASP A 265 1.13 10.55 30.92
N SER A 266 0.96 11.65 30.18
CA SER A 266 2.01 12.61 29.90
C SER A 266 2.51 13.27 31.20
N PRO A 267 3.82 13.49 31.37
CA PRO A 267 4.39 13.97 32.61
C PRO A 267 4.45 15.49 32.59
N LEU A 268 3.42 16.19 33.07
CA LEU A 268 3.52 17.60 33.49
C LEU A 268 2.22 18.01 34.19
N GLN A 269 2.11 17.74 35.50
CA GLN A 269 1.32 18.59 36.41
C GLN A 269 1.67 18.29 37.87
N SER A 270 2.38 19.24 38.47
CA SER A 270 2.59 19.31 39.90
C SER A 270 1.27 19.70 40.59
N LYS A 271 0.67 18.78 41.34
CA LYS A 271 -0.35 19.14 42.33
C LYS A 271 0.35 19.66 43.58
N ARG A 272 0.42 20.99 43.71
CA ARG A 272 0.63 21.66 45.00
C ARG A 272 -0.59 22.52 45.31
N SER A 273 -1.06 22.37 46.55
CA SER A 273 -1.90 23.30 47.32
C SER A 273 -3.42 23.14 47.23
N SER A 274 -3.98 22.47 48.23
CA SER A 274 -5.25 22.85 48.86
C SER A 274 -5.19 22.51 50.35
N ALA A 275 -4.81 23.47 51.18
CA ALA A 275 -5.02 23.40 52.62
C ALA A 275 -5.96 24.56 52.99
N THR A 276 -7.22 24.20 53.20
CA THR A 276 -8.25 25.04 53.80
C THR A 276 -8.11 25.00 55.32
N TRP A 277 -8.38 26.15 55.93
CA TRP A 277 -8.37 26.42 57.37
C TRP A 277 -9.62 25.87 58.06
N ASP A 278 -9.47 25.38 59.29
CA ASP A 278 -10.44 25.44 60.40
C ASP A 278 -9.69 25.14 61.71
N GLY A 279 -9.53 26.14 62.60
CA GLY A 279 -10.05 26.17 64.00
C GLY A 279 -9.19 25.35 64.98
N GLU A 280 -8.70 25.80 66.14
CA GLU A 280 -9.00 26.90 67.04
C GLU A 280 -7.75 27.25 67.88
N GLN A 281 -7.86 28.37 68.57
CA GLN A 281 -6.91 29.10 69.40
C GLN A 281 -6.61 28.37 70.74
N GLU A 282 -5.34 28.21 71.13
CA GLU A 282 -4.93 28.36 72.54
C GLU A 282 -3.56 29.05 72.67
N LEU A 283 -3.58 30.10 73.49
CA LEU A 283 -2.49 30.98 73.92
C LEU A 283 -1.32 30.23 74.59
N ARG A 284 -0.08 30.65 74.30
CA ARG A 284 0.98 30.69 75.33
C ARG A 284 1.80 31.98 75.25
N PRO A 285 2.22 32.55 76.40
CA PRO A 285 2.70 33.93 76.50
C PRO A 285 4.21 34.05 76.26
N HIS A 286 4.61 35.20 75.73
CA HIS A 286 6.01 35.65 75.72
C HIS A 286 6.54 35.79 77.17
N PRO A 287 7.76 35.35 77.49
CA PRO A 287 8.49 35.85 78.62
C PRO A 287 9.38 37.01 78.17
N SER A 288 9.08 38.19 78.72
CA SER A 288 9.97 39.33 78.82
C SER A 288 10.91 39.16 80.01
N GLY A 289 12.21 39.35 79.83
CA GLY A 289 13.13 39.66 80.92
C GLY A 289 14.58 39.22 80.69
N PRO A 290 15.58 40.02 81.11
CA PRO A 290 16.92 40.02 80.54
C PRO A 290 17.92 39.24 81.40
N GLU A 291 18.72 38.35 80.82
CA GLU A 291 19.97 37.90 81.44
C GLU A 291 20.89 37.25 80.40
N GLY A 292 22.18 37.49 80.56
CA GLY A 292 23.23 37.28 79.56
C GLY A 292 23.41 35.83 79.11
N GLY A 293 23.78 35.70 77.85
CA GLY A 293 24.33 34.51 77.23
C GLY A 293 25.11 34.96 76.00
N GLU A 294 26.37 34.58 75.96
CA GLU A 294 27.39 35.03 75.04
C GLU A 294 27.02 34.86 73.56
N LEU A 295 27.63 35.74 72.76
CA LEU A 295 27.69 35.68 71.30
C LEU A 295 28.24 34.31 70.87
N ASP A 296 27.40 33.51 70.21
CA ASP A 296 27.86 32.49 69.27
C ASP A 296 27.38 32.90 67.88
N ASP A 297 28.20 33.74 67.24
CA ASP A 297 28.24 33.92 65.79
C ASP A 297 28.69 32.58 65.16
N ASN A 298 27.76 31.64 65.03
CA ASN A 298 27.98 30.49 64.17
C ASN A 298 27.65 30.94 62.74
N GLU A 299 28.70 31.17 61.94
CA GLU A 299 28.63 31.63 60.56
C GLU A 299 27.59 30.83 59.75
N SER A 300 26.39 31.39 59.62
CA SER A 300 25.40 30.93 58.63
C SER A 300 26.10 30.86 57.27
N GLY A 301 26.04 29.69 56.63
CA GLY A 301 26.77 29.46 55.38
C GLY A 301 26.40 30.52 54.36
N TYR A 302 27.33 30.92 53.48
CA TYR A 302 27.06 31.95 52.45
C TYR A 302 25.74 31.70 51.69
N PHE A 303 25.39 30.43 51.45
CA PHE A 303 24.12 30.01 50.85
C PHE A 303 22.90 30.13 51.77
N GLU A 304 23.03 29.92 53.08
CA GLU A 304 21.96 30.14 54.06
C GLU A 304 21.69 31.63 54.27
N LEU A 305 22.74 32.46 54.29
CA LEU A 305 22.60 33.91 54.36
C LEU A 305 22.01 34.48 53.07
N LEU A 306 22.40 33.94 51.90
CA LEU A 306 21.79 34.30 50.61
C LEU A 306 20.34 33.82 50.54
N GLY A 307 20.05 32.62 51.05
CA GLY A 307 18.70 32.04 51.18
C GLY A 307 17.81 32.92 52.06
N ALA A 308 18.24 33.23 53.28
CA ALA A 308 17.50 34.11 54.20
C ALA A 308 17.31 35.52 53.62
N LYS A 309 18.32 36.09 52.96
CA LYS A 309 18.19 37.39 52.30
C LYS A 309 17.23 37.36 51.11
N THR A 310 17.25 36.29 50.32
CA THR A 310 16.31 36.14 49.19
C THR A 310 14.90 35.85 49.67
N GLU A 311 14.74 35.07 50.74
CA GLU A 311 13.45 34.81 51.39
C GLU A 311 12.84 36.09 51.96
N VAL A 312 13.58 36.85 52.77
CA VAL A 312 13.13 38.14 53.31
C VAL A 312 12.87 39.15 52.19
N ALA A 313 13.68 39.16 51.13
CA ALA A 313 13.44 40.03 49.98
C ALA A 313 12.17 39.65 49.21
N LEU A 314 11.91 38.35 48.99
CA LEU A 314 10.69 37.86 48.35
C LEU A 314 9.47 38.10 49.24
N GLU A 315 9.59 37.87 50.54
CA GLU A 315 8.54 38.14 51.53
C GLU A 315 8.16 39.62 51.51
N HIS A 316 9.15 40.52 51.62
CA HIS A 316 8.90 41.95 51.57
C HIS A 316 8.30 42.37 50.23
N PHE A 317 8.83 41.86 49.11
CA PHE A 317 8.32 42.15 47.77
C PHE A 317 6.85 41.71 47.60
N PHE A 318 6.52 40.45 47.92
CA PHE A 318 5.16 39.94 47.81
C PHE A 318 4.21 40.57 48.84
N THR A 319 4.70 40.95 50.02
CA THR A 319 3.90 41.67 51.02
C THR A 319 3.55 43.07 50.53
N VAL A 320 4.52 43.80 49.96
CA VAL A 320 4.29 45.13 49.36
C VAL A 320 3.37 45.03 48.13
N TRP A 321 3.60 44.06 47.25
CA TRP A 321 2.79 43.83 46.06
C TRP A 321 1.35 43.44 46.42
N GLY A 322 1.19 42.46 47.31
CA GLY A 322 -0.11 42.02 47.82
C GLY A 322 -0.87 43.14 48.54
N THR A 323 -0.20 43.92 49.39
CA THR A 323 -0.81 45.08 50.06
C THR A 323 -1.23 46.15 49.05
N THR A 324 -0.47 46.36 47.98
CA THR A 324 -0.81 47.30 46.91
C THR A 324 -2.02 46.83 46.10
N CYS A 325 -2.08 45.55 45.75
CA CYS A 325 -3.23 44.94 45.09
C CYS A 325 -4.49 44.98 45.96
N ALA A 326 -4.36 44.72 47.27
CA ALA A 326 -5.47 44.74 48.22
C ALA A 326 -6.02 46.16 48.49
N LYS A 327 -5.17 47.20 48.41
CA LYS A 327 -5.59 48.61 48.53
C LYS A 327 -6.38 49.10 47.32
N HIS A 328 -6.16 48.53 46.13
CA HIS A 328 -6.80 48.97 44.87
C HIS A 328 -7.41 47.81 44.06
N PRO A 329 -8.37 47.05 44.61
CA PRO A 329 -8.88 45.83 43.99
C PRO A 329 -9.55 46.08 42.63
N TRP A 330 -10.33 47.15 42.49
CA TRP A 330 -11.04 47.47 41.24
C TRP A 330 -10.10 47.85 40.09
N LEU A 331 -9.01 48.56 40.36
CA LEU A 331 -8.02 48.93 39.33
C LEU A 331 -7.24 47.70 38.86
N VAL A 332 -6.87 46.80 39.78
CA VAL A 332 -6.18 45.56 39.45
C VAL A 332 -7.08 44.60 38.67
N LEU A 333 -8.34 44.45 39.08
CA LEU A 333 -9.32 43.64 38.33
C LEU A 333 -9.60 44.20 36.94
N LEU A 334 -9.74 45.52 36.80
CA LEU A 334 -9.95 46.16 35.50
C LEU A 334 -8.70 46.01 34.60
N GLY A 335 -7.51 46.26 35.14
CA GLY A 335 -6.25 46.07 34.40
C GLY A 335 -6.04 44.62 33.97
N GLY A 336 -6.33 43.66 34.86
CA GLY A 336 -6.28 42.23 34.56
C GLY A 336 -7.31 41.82 33.51
N LEU A 337 -8.55 42.32 33.59
CA LEU A 337 -9.59 42.05 32.60
C LEU A 337 -9.23 42.62 31.22
N VAL A 338 -8.73 43.86 31.17
CA VAL A 338 -8.25 44.48 29.94
C VAL A 338 -7.11 43.64 29.35
N PHE A 339 -6.16 43.17 30.17
CA PHE A 339 -5.06 42.31 29.72
C PHE A 339 -5.54 40.96 29.17
N ILE A 340 -6.49 40.29 29.85
CA ILE A 340 -7.06 39.02 29.38
C ILE A 340 -7.79 39.21 28.05
N VAL A 341 -8.58 40.28 27.93
CA VAL A 341 -9.34 40.56 26.69
C VAL A 341 -8.39 40.90 25.54
N THR A 342 -7.35 41.72 25.76
CA THR A 342 -6.39 42.06 24.70
C THR A 342 -5.58 40.85 24.24
N MET A 343 -5.16 39.96 25.15
CA MET A 343 -4.51 38.70 24.80
C MET A 343 -5.49 37.72 24.12
N GLY A 344 -6.74 37.68 24.56
CA GLY A 344 -7.78 36.82 23.99
C GLY A 344 -8.16 37.17 22.54
N MET A 345 -8.05 38.45 22.14
CA MET A 345 -8.30 38.86 20.75
C MET A 345 -7.39 38.16 19.73
N GLY A 346 -6.24 37.63 20.15
CA GLY A 346 -5.35 36.86 19.28
C GLY A 346 -5.99 35.62 18.66
N ILE A 347 -7.06 35.08 19.27
CA ILE A 347 -7.75 33.89 18.76
C ILE A 347 -8.40 34.11 17.39
N HIS A 348 -8.72 35.35 17.02
CA HIS A 348 -9.27 35.67 15.69
C HIS A 348 -8.29 35.42 14.54
N PHE A 349 -6.98 35.39 14.84
CA PHE A 349 -5.93 35.11 13.85
C PHE A 349 -5.49 33.65 13.85
N LEU A 350 -6.14 32.80 14.64
CA LEU A 350 -5.79 31.38 14.74
C LEU A 350 -6.14 30.68 13.42
N ARG A 351 -5.11 30.08 12.80
CA ARG A 351 -5.25 29.26 11.60
C ARG A 351 -4.95 27.80 11.95
N VAL A 352 -5.96 26.94 11.87
CA VAL A 352 -5.82 25.50 12.12
C VAL A 352 -5.45 24.79 10.82
N THR A 353 -4.40 23.96 10.88
CA THR A 353 -3.99 23.07 9.79
C THR A 353 -4.69 21.72 9.94
N THR A 354 -5.52 21.33 8.97
CA THR A 354 -6.25 20.05 8.97
C THR A 354 -5.59 18.96 8.13
N ASN A 355 -4.66 19.33 7.24
CA ASN A 355 -4.00 18.39 6.35
C ASN A 355 -3.01 17.51 7.14
N PRO A 356 -3.20 16.18 7.19
CA PRO A 356 -2.33 15.29 7.96
C PRO A 356 -0.88 15.34 7.48
N VAL A 357 -0.65 15.54 6.17
CA VAL A 357 0.73 15.59 5.66
C VAL A 357 1.45 16.87 6.09
N GLU A 358 0.73 17.95 6.37
CA GLU A 358 1.33 19.18 6.94
C GLU A 358 1.60 19.03 8.45
N LEU A 359 0.83 18.18 9.14
CA LEU A 359 0.99 17.89 10.58
C LEU A 359 2.16 16.94 10.86
N TRP A 360 2.32 15.89 10.05
CA TRP A 360 3.24 14.78 10.32
C TRP A 360 4.58 14.86 9.60
N ALA A 361 4.72 15.73 8.60
CA ALA A 361 5.96 15.85 7.83
C ALA A 361 6.50 17.29 7.83
N SER A 362 7.75 17.44 8.28
CA SER A 362 8.47 18.71 8.18
C SER A 362 8.57 19.18 6.71
N PRO A 363 8.39 20.48 6.44
CA PRO A 363 8.47 21.04 5.09
C PRO A 363 9.86 20.86 4.45
N TYR A 364 10.91 20.71 5.26
CA TYR A 364 12.29 20.53 4.81
C TYR A 364 12.78 19.08 4.93
N SER A 365 11.88 18.14 5.26
CA SER A 365 12.24 16.73 5.27
C SER A 365 12.54 16.25 3.84
N ARG A 366 13.49 15.32 3.71
CA ARG A 366 13.88 14.74 2.42
C ARG A 366 12.66 14.21 1.64
N SER A 367 11.79 13.45 2.31
CA SER A 367 10.57 12.90 1.70
C SER A 367 9.63 13.98 1.18
N ARG A 368 9.54 15.14 1.85
CA ARG A 368 8.72 16.26 1.38
C ARG A 368 9.31 16.91 0.13
N VAL A 369 10.64 17.09 0.09
CA VAL A 369 11.34 17.66 -1.07
C VAL A 369 11.22 16.73 -2.28
N GLU A 370 11.40 15.42 -2.08
CA GLU A 370 11.24 14.42 -3.15
C GLU A 370 9.80 14.38 -3.67
N ARG A 371 8.81 14.48 -2.78
CA ARG A 371 7.40 14.56 -3.18
C ARG A 371 7.07 15.84 -3.96
N GLU A 372 7.53 17.00 -3.49
CA GLU A 372 7.31 18.28 -4.21
C GLU A 372 7.96 18.27 -5.59
N TYR A 373 9.13 17.65 -5.71
CA TYR A 373 9.78 17.43 -7.00
C TYR A 373 8.94 16.51 -7.90
N PHE A 374 8.39 15.42 -7.36
CA PHE A 374 7.50 14.54 -8.13
C PHE A 374 6.23 15.27 -8.60
N ASP A 375 5.51 15.89 -7.67
CA ASP A 375 4.22 16.55 -7.93
C ASP A 375 4.34 17.70 -8.94
N SER A 376 5.47 18.39 -8.99
CA SER A 376 5.72 19.49 -9.94
C SER A 376 6.09 19.02 -11.35
N ASN A 377 6.63 17.81 -11.52
CA ASN A 377 7.04 17.27 -12.82
C ASN A 377 5.99 16.31 -13.41
N PHE A 378 5.26 15.58 -12.57
CA PHE A 378 4.36 14.50 -12.99
C PHE A 378 2.90 14.69 -12.57
N GLU A 379 2.58 15.84 -11.96
CA GLU A 379 1.34 16.06 -11.20
C GLU A 379 1.26 15.16 -9.94
N PRO A 380 0.43 15.50 -8.94
CA PRO A 380 0.29 14.67 -7.76
C PRO A 380 -0.32 13.30 -8.10
N PHE A 381 0.04 12.30 -7.31
CA PHE A 381 -0.61 10.99 -7.39
C PHE A 381 -2.13 11.11 -7.30
N TYR A 382 -2.82 10.30 -8.11
CA TYR A 382 -4.27 10.19 -8.15
C TYR A 382 -4.88 9.83 -6.79
N ARG A 383 -6.17 10.10 -6.65
CA ARG A 383 -7.00 9.76 -5.50
C ARG A 383 -7.69 8.43 -5.78
N ILE A 384 -7.82 7.62 -4.74
CA ILE A 384 -8.26 6.24 -4.85
C ILE A 384 -9.55 6.05 -4.05
N GLU A 385 -10.61 5.67 -4.73
CA GLU A 385 -11.86 5.22 -4.11
C GLU A 385 -11.94 3.71 -4.28
N GLN A 386 -11.63 2.99 -3.20
CA GLN A 386 -11.54 1.54 -3.20
C GLN A 386 -12.67 0.91 -2.42
N ILE A 387 -13.21 -0.19 -2.95
CA ILE A 387 -14.27 -0.99 -2.36
C ILE A 387 -13.80 -2.44 -2.36
N ILE A 388 -13.84 -3.07 -1.19
CA ILE A 388 -13.51 -4.48 -1.00
C ILE A 388 -14.82 -5.19 -0.64
N ILE A 389 -15.24 -6.11 -1.51
CA ILE A 389 -16.51 -6.82 -1.42
C ILE A 389 -16.19 -8.29 -1.15
N LYS A 390 -16.56 -8.76 0.02
CA LYS A 390 -16.39 -10.15 0.43
C LYS A 390 -17.69 -10.92 0.29
N ALA A 391 -17.62 -12.11 -0.28
CA ALA A 391 -18.73 -13.05 -0.32
C ALA A 391 -18.96 -13.66 1.07
N GLU A 392 -20.20 -13.58 1.57
CA GLU A 392 -20.61 -14.22 2.82
C GLU A 392 -21.74 -15.23 2.56
N ASN A 393 -21.75 -16.33 3.32
CA ASN A 393 -22.76 -17.39 3.23
C ASN A 393 -22.92 -18.02 1.83
N MET A 394 -21.87 -18.00 1.00
CA MET A 394 -21.85 -18.63 -0.31
C MET A 394 -20.78 -19.72 -0.38
N SER A 395 -21.09 -20.80 -1.10
CA SER A 395 -20.17 -21.90 -1.36
C SER A 395 -19.34 -21.65 -2.63
N ASN A 396 -18.23 -22.39 -2.73
CA ASN A 396 -17.41 -22.42 -3.93
C ASN A 396 -18.20 -22.91 -5.15
N VAL A 397 -17.82 -22.41 -6.33
CA VAL A 397 -18.43 -22.76 -7.62
C VAL A 397 -17.54 -23.78 -8.30
N MET A 398 -18.13 -24.89 -8.76
CA MET A 398 -17.40 -25.94 -9.47
C MET A 398 -17.69 -25.83 -10.96
N HIS A 399 -16.66 -25.71 -11.79
CA HIS A 399 -16.77 -25.61 -13.24
C HIS A 399 -16.13 -26.82 -13.92
N ASN A 400 -16.88 -27.50 -14.78
CA ASN A 400 -16.40 -28.69 -15.47
C ASN A 400 -15.83 -28.30 -16.82
N THR A 401 -14.51 -28.37 -16.98
CA THR A 401 -13.85 -28.09 -18.26
C THR A 401 -13.33 -29.37 -18.90
N SER A 402 -13.00 -29.29 -20.19
CA SER A 402 -12.26 -30.33 -20.93
C SER A 402 -10.96 -30.78 -20.24
N ASN A 403 -10.32 -29.89 -19.47
CA ASN A 403 -9.08 -30.14 -18.74
C ASN A 403 -9.29 -30.64 -17.30
N GLY A 404 -10.54 -30.84 -16.88
CA GLY A 404 -10.92 -31.27 -15.54
C GLY A 404 -11.80 -30.26 -14.80
N VAL A 405 -12.18 -30.62 -13.58
CA VAL A 405 -13.02 -29.76 -12.73
C VAL A 405 -12.16 -28.70 -12.04
N ILE A 406 -12.51 -27.43 -12.23
CA ILE A 406 -11.88 -26.28 -11.61
C ILE A 406 -12.77 -25.79 -10.46
N GLU A 407 -12.16 -25.59 -9.30
CA GLU A 407 -12.83 -25.00 -8.13
C GLU A 407 -12.59 -23.49 -8.10
N PHE A 408 -13.68 -22.73 -8.07
CA PHE A 408 -13.69 -21.28 -7.93
C PHE A 408 -14.17 -20.88 -6.54
N GLY A 409 -13.56 -19.83 -5.99
CA GLY A 409 -14.00 -19.21 -4.76
C GLY A 409 -15.43 -18.64 -4.85
N PRO A 410 -16.04 -18.32 -3.71
CA PRO A 410 -17.45 -17.96 -3.62
C PRO A 410 -17.81 -16.65 -4.34
N VAL A 411 -16.82 -15.79 -4.58
CA VAL A 411 -16.99 -14.51 -5.28
C VAL A 411 -17.25 -14.65 -6.78
N PHE A 412 -16.96 -15.81 -7.37
CA PHE A 412 -17.21 -16.06 -8.79
C PHE A 412 -18.62 -16.57 -9.06
N ASN A 413 -19.48 -16.60 -8.04
CA ASN A 413 -20.89 -16.89 -8.21
C ASN A 413 -21.55 -15.83 -9.11
N ARG A 414 -22.31 -16.27 -10.11
CA ARG A 414 -22.98 -15.40 -11.08
C ARG A 414 -23.82 -14.31 -10.41
N GLN A 415 -24.63 -14.65 -9.40
CA GLN A 415 -25.47 -13.67 -8.71
C GLN A 415 -24.64 -12.63 -7.96
N PHE A 416 -23.53 -13.06 -7.34
CA PHE A 416 -22.62 -12.14 -6.65
C PHE A 416 -21.99 -11.16 -7.64
N LEU A 417 -21.48 -11.65 -8.78
CA LEU A 417 -20.89 -10.77 -9.78
C LEU A 417 -21.90 -9.76 -10.33
N LEU A 418 -23.15 -10.17 -10.59
CA LEU A 418 -24.21 -9.27 -11.07
C LEU A 418 -24.55 -8.17 -10.05
N ASP A 419 -24.59 -8.49 -8.77
CA ASP A 419 -24.80 -7.50 -7.70
C ASP A 419 -23.59 -6.52 -7.60
N VAL A 420 -22.36 -7.00 -7.84
CA VAL A 420 -21.15 -6.17 -7.95
C VAL A 420 -21.24 -5.25 -9.18
N PHE A 421 -21.75 -5.74 -10.31
CA PHE A 421 -21.97 -4.94 -11.51
C PHE A 421 -23.00 -3.83 -11.27
N ASP A 422 -24.12 -4.17 -10.64
CA ASP A 422 -25.17 -3.21 -10.25
C ASP A 422 -24.58 -2.08 -9.38
N LEU A 423 -23.77 -2.44 -8.38
CA LEU A 423 -23.06 -1.47 -7.55
C LEU A 423 -22.14 -0.56 -8.38
N GLN A 424 -21.29 -1.15 -9.24
CA GLN A 424 -20.38 -0.41 -10.11
C GLN A 424 -21.12 0.57 -11.03
N GLN A 425 -22.22 0.13 -11.65
CA GLN A 425 -23.01 0.98 -12.55
C GLN A 425 -23.75 2.09 -11.80
N GLN A 426 -24.22 1.84 -10.57
CA GLN A 426 -24.80 2.89 -9.74
C GLN A 426 -23.77 3.94 -9.33
N ILE A 427 -22.54 3.53 -8.99
CA ILE A 427 -21.44 4.46 -8.66
C ILE A 427 -21.07 5.32 -9.88
N LYS A 428 -20.96 4.71 -11.07
CA LYS A 428 -20.70 5.44 -12.32
C LYS A 428 -21.78 6.50 -12.64
N LYS A 429 -23.00 6.32 -12.13
CA LYS A 429 -24.15 7.24 -12.29
C LYS A 429 -24.27 8.30 -11.19
N ILE A 430 -23.39 8.30 -10.18
CA ILE A 430 -23.41 9.32 -9.12
C ILE A 430 -23.15 10.69 -9.72
N VAL A 431 -24.02 11.63 -9.34
CA VAL A 431 -23.94 13.03 -9.71
C VAL A 431 -23.93 13.87 -8.45
N ALA A 432 -22.94 14.75 -8.34
CA ALA A 432 -22.80 15.67 -7.22
C ALA A 432 -23.10 17.12 -7.65
N PRO A 433 -23.69 17.95 -6.77
CA PRO A 433 -23.84 19.37 -7.05
C PRO A 433 -22.47 20.06 -7.07
N ALA A 434 -22.17 20.81 -8.11
CA ALA A 434 -20.99 21.67 -8.14
C ALA A 434 -21.16 22.76 -7.08
N GLY A 435 -20.28 22.79 -6.09
CA GLY A 435 -20.32 23.80 -5.02
C GLY A 435 -20.27 25.22 -5.61
N GLY A 436 -21.37 25.96 -5.49
CA GLY A 436 -21.55 27.31 -6.03
C GLY A 436 -23.01 27.61 -6.38
N ASN A 437 -23.34 28.86 -6.72
CA ASN A 437 -24.69 29.29 -7.11
C ASN A 437 -25.11 28.79 -8.53
N SER A 438 -24.36 27.88 -9.14
CA SER A 438 -24.67 27.30 -10.45
C SER A 438 -25.38 25.94 -10.28
N ASN A 439 -26.41 25.67 -11.10
CA ASN A 439 -27.04 24.35 -11.23
C ASN A 439 -26.14 23.35 -12.00
N GLU A 440 -24.84 23.45 -11.84
CA GLU A 440 -23.88 22.60 -12.53
C GLU A 440 -23.72 21.29 -11.75
N THR A 441 -23.70 20.18 -12.48
CA THR A 441 -23.65 18.84 -11.93
C THR A 441 -22.33 18.19 -12.31
N ILE A 442 -21.62 17.62 -11.33
CA ILE A 442 -20.35 16.93 -11.51
C ILE A 442 -20.61 15.44 -11.54
N ALA A 443 -20.16 14.77 -12.59
CA ALA A 443 -20.19 13.32 -12.71
C ALA A 443 -18.78 12.74 -12.68
N LEU A 444 -18.68 11.40 -12.59
CA LEU A 444 -17.41 10.69 -12.57
C LEU A 444 -16.49 11.05 -13.76
N LYS A 445 -17.06 11.18 -14.96
CA LYS A 445 -16.34 11.54 -16.20
C LYS A 445 -15.58 12.89 -16.11
N ASP A 446 -16.01 13.79 -15.24
CA ASP A 446 -15.43 15.13 -15.14
C ASP A 446 -14.17 15.12 -14.23
N ILE A 447 -14.09 14.16 -13.31
CA ILE A 447 -13.04 14.08 -12.28
C ILE A 447 -12.11 12.86 -12.45
N CYS A 448 -12.54 11.82 -13.15
CA CYS A 448 -11.79 10.57 -13.27
C CYS A 448 -10.45 10.74 -14.00
N PHE A 449 -9.53 9.82 -13.71
CA PHE A 449 -8.30 9.67 -14.49
C PHE A 449 -8.59 8.86 -15.76
N ALA A 450 -8.19 9.36 -16.93
CA ALA A 450 -8.45 8.76 -18.23
C ALA A 450 -7.19 8.84 -19.12
N PRO A 451 -6.35 7.78 -19.15
CA PRO A 451 -4.98 7.84 -19.71
C PRO A 451 -4.93 7.96 -21.24
N LEU A 452 -5.94 7.45 -21.95
CA LEU A 452 -6.03 7.53 -23.42
C LEU A 452 -6.82 8.75 -23.90
N SER A 453 -7.41 9.52 -22.99
CA SER A 453 -8.10 10.76 -23.32
C SER A 453 -7.10 11.90 -23.52
N SER A 454 -7.33 12.70 -24.54
CA SER A 454 -6.52 13.87 -24.88
C SER A 454 -7.43 14.92 -25.49
N ASP A 455 -6.99 16.18 -25.56
CA ASP A 455 -7.74 17.26 -26.21
C ASP A 455 -8.07 16.96 -27.68
N LEU A 456 -7.34 16.02 -28.30
CA LEU A 456 -7.53 15.58 -29.69
C LEU A 456 -8.60 14.48 -29.85
N THR A 457 -8.86 13.67 -28.82
CA THR A 457 -9.80 12.54 -28.88
C THR A 457 -11.23 12.93 -28.51
N GLY A 458 -11.45 14.14 -27.99
CA GLY A 458 -12.77 14.67 -27.65
C GLY A 458 -13.04 14.71 -26.15
N PRO A 459 -14.28 15.03 -25.73
CA PRO A 459 -14.63 15.08 -24.33
C PRO A 459 -14.59 13.69 -23.69
N VAL A 460 -14.03 13.61 -22.49
CA VAL A 460 -13.92 12.36 -21.70
C VAL A 460 -15.32 11.80 -21.43
N LYS A 461 -15.49 10.52 -21.73
CA LYS A 461 -16.69 9.75 -21.40
C LYS A 461 -16.44 8.90 -20.16
N THR A 462 -17.52 8.37 -19.58
CA THR A 462 -17.42 7.47 -18.42
C THR A 462 -16.70 6.15 -18.72
N GLU A 463 -16.70 5.70 -19.98
CA GLU A 463 -15.97 4.51 -20.46
C GLU A 463 -14.45 4.71 -20.52
N ASP A 464 -13.99 5.95 -20.70
CA ASP A 464 -12.56 6.29 -20.76
C ASP A 464 -11.92 6.34 -19.37
N CYS A 465 -12.74 6.41 -18.31
CA CYS A 465 -12.30 6.47 -16.93
C CYS A 465 -11.69 5.15 -16.48
N VAL A 466 -10.58 5.21 -15.75
CA VAL A 466 -9.96 4.01 -15.19
C VAL A 466 -10.81 3.50 -14.01
N VAL A 467 -11.49 2.39 -14.25
CA VAL A 467 -12.21 1.59 -13.25
C VAL A 467 -11.60 0.19 -13.24
N GLN A 468 -10.86 -0.11 -12.17
CA GLN A 468 -10.19 -1.40 -12.02
C GLN A 468 -11.15 -2.35 -11.30
N SER A 469 -11.71 -3.29 -12.05
CA SER A 469 -12.75 -4.22 -11.59
C SER A 469 -12.70 -5.51 -12.40
N LEU A 470 -13.22 -6.61 -11.87
CA LEU A 470 -13.34 -7.86 -12.65
C LEU A 470 -14.18 -7.68 -13.92
N TRP A 471 -15.17 -6.78 -13.87
CA TRP A 471 -16.08 -6.44 -14.96
C TRP A 471 -15.40 -5.78 -16.15
N GLY A 472 -14.21 -5.19 -15.95
CA GLY A 472 -13.42 -4.68 -17.06
C GLY A 472 -13.00 -5.74 -18.08
N TYR A 473 -12.85 -7.02 -17.69
CA TYR A 473 -12.58 -8.12 -18.63
C TYR A 473 -13.74 -8.40 -19.59
N PHE A 474 -14.95 -7.94 -19.24
CA PHE A 474 -16.16 -8.07 -20.07
C PHE A 474 -16.54 -6.74 -20.70
N SER A 475 -15.60 -5.77 -20.77
CA SER A 475 -15.86 -4.42 -21.27
C SER A 475 -17.03 -3.71 -20.57
N ASP A 476 -17.30 -4.05 -19.30
CA ASP A 476 -18.46 -3.55 -18.55
C ASP A 476 -19.83 -3.80 -19.22
N ASP A 477 -19.91 -4.85 -20.03
CA ASP A 477 -21.11 -5.24 -20.77
C ASP A 477 -21.70 -6.56 -20.26
N LEU A 478 -23.04 -6.60 -20.18
CA LEU A 478 -23.77 -7.78 -19.70
C LEU A 478 -23.91 -8.85 -20.78
N ASP A 479 -24.06 -8.45 -22.05
CA ASP A 479 -24.24 -9.40 -23.14
C ASP A 479 -22.97 -10.25 -23.28
N THR A 480 -21.80 -9.60 -23.23
CA THR A 480 -20.48 -10.24 -23.22
C THR A 480 -20.23 -11.17 -22.02
N PHE A 481 -20.94 -10.97 -20.91
CA PHE A 481 -20.85 -11.81 -19.72
C PHE A 481 -21.79 -13.03 -19.77
N ASP A 482 -22.93 -12.88 -20.44
CA ASP A 482 -23.93 -13.93 -20.65
C ASP A 482 -23.68 -14.76 -21.93
N GLU A 483 -22.58 -14.51 -22.64
CA GLU A 483 -22.09 -15.35 -23.74
C GLU A 483 -21.69 -16.75 -23.23
N GLU A 484 -22.34 -17.77 -23.79
CA GLU A 484 -22.07 -19.18 -23.55
C GLU A 484 -21.81 -19.89 -24.88
N GLU A 485 -20.69 -20.60 -24.97
CA GLU A 485 -20.28 -21.38 -26.14
C GLU A 485 -20.08 -22.85 -25.76
N GLU A 486 -20.01 -23.76 -26.74
CA GLU A 486 -19.66 -25.17 -26.50
C GLU A 486 -18.29 -25.49 -27.12
N ASP A 487 -17.41 -26.04 -26.29
CA ASP A 487 -16.13 -26.58 -26.76
C ASP A 487 -16.37 -27.74 -27.75
N PRO A 488 -15.40 -28.06 -28.64
CA PRO A 488 -15.46 -29.21 -29.54
C PRO A 488 -15.67 -30.57 -28.84
N GLN A 489 -15.49 -30.62 -27.52
CA GLN A 489 -15.67 -31.78 -26.66
C GLN A 489 -17.04 -31.78 -25.92
N GLY A 490 -17.91 -30.81 -26.20
CA GLY A 490 -19.25 -30.68 -25.63
C GLY A 490 -19.29 -30.16 -24.20
N PHE A 491 -18.29 -29.40 -23.77
CA PHE A 491 -18.28 -28.69 -22.49
C PHE A 491 -18.69 -27.24 -22.69
N GLU A 492 -19.47 -26.70 -21.76
CA GLU A 492 -19.94 -25.31 -21.79
C GLU A 492 -18.79 -24.37 -21.41
N VAL A 493 -18.44 -23.46 -22.33
CA VAL A 493 -17.49 -22.37 -22.15
C VAL A 493 -18.29 -21.13 -21.76
N ASN A 494 -18.06 -20.60 -20.56
CA ASN A 494 -18.81 -19.47 -20.03
C ASN A 494 -17.88 -18.39 -19.46
N TYR A 495 -18.46 -17.44 -18.71
CA TYR A 495 -17.72 -16.35 -18.08
C TYR A 495 -16.55 -16.82 -17.19
N LEU A 496 -16.60 -18.01 -16.58
CA LEU A 496 -15.53 -18.55 -15.74
C LEU A 496 -14.29 -18.91 -16.56
N ASP A 497 -14.45 -19.43 -17.77
CA ASP A 497 -13.34 -19.74 -18.67
C ASP A 497 -12.66 -18.47 -19.16
N LYS A 498 -13.45 -17.44 -19.52
CA LYS A 498 -12.93 -16.12 -19.87
C LYS A 498 -12.13 -15.50 -18.72
N LEU A 499 -12.59 -15.65 -17.48
CA LEU A 499 -11.83 -15.21 -16.29
C LEU A 499 -10.52 -15.97 -16.14
N VAL A 500 -10.51 -17.30 -16.28
CA VAL A 500 -9.27 -18.10 -16.20
C VAL A 500 -8.29 -17.72 -17.30
N ARG A 501 -8.79 -17.46 -18.51
CA ARG A 501 -8.00 -16.95 -19.63
C ARG A 501 -7.37 -15.60 -19.30
N CYS A 502 -8.15 -14.64 -18.81
CA CYS A 502 -7.64 -13.32 -18.45
C CYS A 502 -6.72 -13.36 -17.21
N PHE A 503 -6.93 -14.26 -16.24
CA PHE A 503 -6.01 -14.45 -15.13
C PHE A 503 -4.66 -15.03 -15.59
N GLY A 504 -4.68 -15.87 -16.63
CA GLY A 504 -3.48 -16.40 -17.27
C GLY A 504 -2.73 -15.33 -18.07
N ASN A 505 -3.47 -14.52 -18.84
CA ASN A 505 -2.93 -13.45 -19.68
C ASN A 505 -3.91 -12.26 -19.76
N TYR A 506 -3.76 -11.31 -18.85
CA TYR A 506 -4.61 -10.11 -18.81
C TYR A 506 -4.17 -9.02 -19.82
N TYR A 507 -3.13 -9.28 -20.63
CA TYR A 507 -2.72 -8.44 -21.77
C TYR A 507 -3.34 -8.89 -23.09
N HIS A 508 -4.10 -9.98 -23.08
CA HIS A 508 -4.86 -10.40 -24.26
C HIS A 508 -5.80 -9.24 -24.68
N PRO A 509 -5.92 -8.91 -25.98
CA PRO A 509 -6.79 -7.83 -26.44
C PRO A 509 -8.23 -7.93 -25.92
N ASP A 510 -8.78 -9.15 -25.85
CA ASP A 510 -10.12 -9.42 -25.32
C ASP A 510 -10.26 -9.26 -23.79
N CYS A 511 -9.15 -9.08 -23.08
CA CYS A 511 -9.10 -8.91 -21.61
C CYS A 511 -8.77 -7.46 -21.22
N LEU A 512 -8.69 -6.53 -22.17
CA LEU A 512 -8.47 -5.13 -21.86
C LEU A 512 -9.77 -4.48 -21.37
N ALA A 513 -9.64 -3.60 -20.39
CA ALA A 513 -10.75 -2.81 -19.89
C ALA A 513 -11.22 -1.78 -20.93
N PRO A 514 -12.42 -1.19 -20.78
CA PRO A 514 -12.95 -0.15 -21.68
C PRO A 514 -12.01 1.05 -21.88
N TYR A 515 -11.25 1.43 -20.84
CA TYR A 515 -10.25 2.50 -20.91
C TYR A 515 -8.99 2.13 -21.73
N GLY A 516 -8.92 0.92 -22.28
CA GLY A 516 -7.86 0.44 -23.16
C GLY A 516 -6.61 -0.05 -22.46
N GLY A 517 -6.68 -0.34 -21.16
CA GLY A 517 -5.55 -0.89 -20.39
C GLY A 517 -5.86 -2.21 -19.70
N PRO A 518 -4.82 -2.97 -19.34
CA PRO A 518 -4.94 -4.24 -18.62
C PRO A 518 -5.44 -4.04 -17.18
N ILE A 519 -6.08 -5.06 -16.64
CA ILE A 519 -6.39 -5.17 -15.20
C ILE A 519 -5.60 -6.34 -14.63
N ASP A 520 -4.72 -6.06 -13.68
CA ASP A 520 -3.98 -7.12 -12.97
C ASP A 520 -4.96 -7.86 -12.02
N PRO A 521 -5.06 -9.19 -12.08
CA PRO A 521 -5.88 -9.95 -11.16
C PRO A 521 -5.55 -9.67 -9.68
N ALA A 522 -4.29 -9.31 -9.35
CA ALA A 522 -3.86 -8.99 -8.00
C ALA A 522 -4.44 -7.67 -7.45
N ILE A 523 -4.89 -6.75 -8.31
CA ILE A 523 -5.54 -5.50 -7.88
C ILE A 523 -7.07 -5.60 -7.86
N ALA A 524 -7.65 -6.56 -8.60
CA ALA A 524 -9.10 -6.76 -8.70
C ALA A 524 -9.63 -7.86 -7.76
N LEU A 525 -8.76 -8.73 -7.24
CA LEU A 525 -9.14 -9.85 -6.37
C LEU A 525 -8.42 -9.78 -5.02
N GLY A 526 -9.08 -10.28 -3.99
CA GLY A 526 -8.56 -10.33 -2.62
C GLY A 526 -8.77 -11.68 -1.96
N GLY A 527 -8.04 -11.90 -0.85
CA GLY A 527 -8.12 -13.14 -0.08
C GLY A 527 -7.63 -14.38 -0.84
N ILE A 528 -6.61 -14.18 -1.68
CA ILE A 528 -5.93 -15.22 -2.44
C ILE A 528 -5.01 -16.00 -1.48
N PRO A 529 -5.01 -17.34 -1.49
CA PRO A 529 -4.10 -18.14 -0.69
C PRO A 529 -2.64 -17.81 -1.00
N GLN A 530 -1.81 -17.67 0.05
CA GLN A 530 -0.38 -17.43 -0.15
C GLN A 530 0.29 -18.66 -0.78
N PRO A 531 1.15 -18.47 -1.79
CA PRO A 531 1.90 -19.57 -2.39
C PRO A 531 2.86 -20.18 -1.36
N LYS A 532 3.03 -21.50 -1.38
CA LYS A 532 3.88 -22.21 -0.40
C LYS A 532 5.36 -22.07 -0.72
N THR A 533 5.69 -21.77 -1.97
CA THR A 533 7.05 -21.59 -2.48
C THR A 533 7.12 -20.34 -3.35
N ALA A 534 8.28 -19.69 -3.44
CA ALA A 534 8.46 -18.46 -4.23
C ALA A 534 8.24 -18.66 -5.74
N ASP A 535 8.37 -19.90 -6.22
CA ASP A 535 8.20 -20.27 -7.63
C ASP A 535 6.73 -20.63 -7.98
N GLU A 536 5.88 -20.82 -6.97
CA GLU A 536 4.47 -21.15 -7.15
C GLU A 536 3.65 -19.88 -7.35
N LYS A 537 2.99 -19.76 -8.52
CA LYS A 537 2.16 -18.60 -8.84
C LYS A 537 0.86 -18.61 -8.00
N PRO A 538 0.35 -17.42 -7.60
CA PRO A 538 -0.89 -17.32 -6.83
C PRO A 538 -2.09 -17.85 -7.63
N LYS A 539 -2.96 -18.61 -6.97
CA LYS A 539 -4.17 -19.15 -7.58
C LYS A 539 -5.34 -18.17 -7.45
N TYR A 540 -5.51 -17.34 -8.48
CA TYR A 540 -6.58 -16.33 -8.51
C TYR A 540 -8.00 -16.93 -8.50
N THR A 541 -8.18 -18.18 -8.96
CA THR A 541 -9.47 -18.88 -8.94
C THR A 541 -9.99 -19.13 -7.53
N GLU A 542 -9.12 -19.20 -6.52
CA GLU A 542 -9.48 -19.46 -5.12
C GLU A 542 -9.72 -18.15 -4.32
N ALA A 543 -9.87 -17.00 -4.99
CA ALA A 543 -10.10 -15.71 -4.35
C ALA A 543 -11.42 -15.65 -3.54
N SER A 544 -11.45 -14.86 -2.47
CA SER A 544 -12.60 -14.73 -1.56
C SER A 544 -13.17 -13.31 -1.43
N ALA A 545 -12.52 -12.33 -2.06
CA ALA A 545 -13.01 -10.97 -2.18
C ALA A 545 -12.79 -10.41 -3.60
N VAL A 546 -13.65 -9.49 -4.02
CA VAL A 546 -13.49 -8.68 -5.23
C VAL A 546 -13.21 -7.24 -4.80
N ILE A 547 -12.29 -6.59 -5.50
CA ILE A 547 -11.87 -5.22 -5.26
C ILE A 547 -12.30 -4.38 -6.46
N LEU A 548 -13.05 -3.30 -6.19
CA LEU A 548 -13.35 -2.26 -7.16
C LEU A 548 -12.52 -1.04 -6.80
N THR A 549 -11.82 -0.46 -7.78
CA THR A 549 -11.04 0.75 -7.57
C THR A 549 -11.38 1.78 -8.64
N PHE A 550 -11.86 2.95 -8.21
CA PHE A 550 -12.05 4.11 -9.06
C PHE A 550 -10.89 5.07 -8.85
N LEU A 551 -10.36 5.59 -9.96
CA LEU A 551 -9.21 6.50 -9.96
C LEU A 551 -9.65 7.91 -10.31
N VAL A 552 -9.48 8.84 -9.37
CA VAL A 552 -9.85 10.24 -9.50
C VAL A 552 -8.59 11.11 -9.61
N ARG A 553 -8.63 12.14 -10.47
CA ARG A 553 -7.50 13.05 -10.66
C ARG A 553 -7.27 13.87 -9.39
N ASN A 554 -6.00 13.98 -9.02
CA ASN A 554 -5.57 14.86 -7.94
C ASN A 554 -4.98 16.14 -8.53
N TYR A 555 -4.99 17.22 -7.74
CA TYR A 555 -4.44 18.51 -8.14
C TYR A 555 -3.62 19.12 -7.03
N HIS A 556 -2.49 19.73 -7.39
CA HIS A 556 -1.67 20.49 -6.43
C HIS A 556 -2.43 21.72 -5.93
N ASP A 557 -3.19 22.37 -6.82
CA ASP A 557 -4.11 23.44 -6.47
C ASP A 557 -5.40 22.89 -5.83
N LYS A 558 -5.54 23.13 -4.52
CA LYS A 558 -6.70 22.73 -3.73
C LYS A 558 -8.03 23.34 -4.22
N GLN A 559 -8.03 24.40 -5.03
CA GLN A 559 -9.26 24.96 -5.58
C GLN A 559 -9.90 24.04 -6.63
N LYS A 560 -9.09 23.40 -7.47
CA LYS A 560 -9.56 22.45 -8.49
C LYS A 560 -10.07 21.15 -7.87
N LEU A 561 -9.59 20.82 -6.68
CA LEU A 561 -9.97 19.62 -5.93
C LEU A 561 -11.41 19.66 -5.39
N ARG A 562 -12.06 20.84 -5.33
CA ARG A 562 -13.42 20.97 -4.79
C ARG A 562 -14.44 20.07 -5.50
N SER A 563 -14.29 19.89 -6.81
CA SER A 563 -15.19 19.05 -7.59
C SER A 563 -15.05 17.57 -7.24
N ALA A 564 -13.81 17.10 -7.07
CA ALA A 564 -13.53 15.73 -6.62
C ALA A 564 -14.08 15.50 -5.21
N LEU A 565 -13.82 16.42 -4.28
CA LEU A 565 -14.32 16.33 -2.90
C LEU A 565 -15.86 16.29 -2.85
N ALA A 566 -16.55 17.09 -3.66
CA ALA A 566 -18.01 17.08 -3.71
C ALA A 566 -18.56 15.73 -4.20
N TRP A 567 -17.95 15.15 -5.22
CA TRP A 567 -18.33 13.81 -5.70
C TRP A 567 -18.02 12.71 -4.68
N GLU A 568 -16.85 12.76 -4.04
CA GLU A 568 -16.45 11.83 -2.98
C GLU A 568 -17.42 11.87 -1.78
N THR A 569 -18.01 13.04 -1.45
CA THR A 569 -19.05 13.14 -0.41
C THR A 569 -20.30 12.34 -0.76
N GLU A 570 -20.81 12.51 -1.98
CA GLU A 570 -21.99 11.79 -2.45
C GLU A 570 -21.70 10.29 -2.60
N TYR A 571 -20.49 9.93 -3.04
CA TYR A 571 -20.02 8.54 -3.07
C TYR A 571 -20.05 7.90 -1.68
N VAL A 572 -19.48 8.55 -0.66
CA VAL A 572 -19.49 8.03 0.73
C VAL A 572 -20.92 7.93 1.25
N ALA A 573 -21.78 8.91 0.95
CA ALA A 573 -23.19 8.87 1.35
C ALA A 573 -23.96 7.70 0.70
N PHE A 574 -23.72 7.47 -0.59
CA PHE A 574 -24.27 6.33 -1.33
C PHE A 574 -23.80 4.99 -0.75
N MET A 575 -22.50 4.84 -0.51
CA MET A 575 -21.92 3.60 0.02
C MET A 575 -22.40 3.27 1.44
N LYS A 576 -22.66 4.28 2.29
CA LYS A 576 -23.24 4.07 3.63
C LYS A 576 -24.67 3.52 3.59
N ASN A 577 -25.43 3.80 2.53
CA ASN A 577 -26.81 3.38 2.39
C ASN A 577 -26.97 2.05 1.62
N TRP A 578 -25.95 1.65 0.85
CA TRP A 578 -25.99 0.43 0.06
C TRP A 578 -25.72 -0.80 0.94
N THR A 579 -26.65 -1.75 0.99
CA THR A 579 -26.50 -3.01 1.73
C THR A 579 -27.14 -4.18 0.97
N ARG A 580 -26.54 -5.38 1.04
CA ARG A 580 -27.06 -6.63 0.48
C ARG A 580 -26.79 -7.79 1.44
N ALA A 581 -27.66 -8.81 1.47
CA ALA A 581 -27.65 -9.85 2.50
C ALA A 581 -26.48 -10.87 2.42
N ASN A 582 -25.89 -11.08 1.23
CA ASN A 582 -24.84 -12.09 1.00
C ASN A 582 -23.44 -11.47 0.77
N MET A 583 -23.27 -10.21 1.17
CA MET A 583 -22.02 -9.47 0.92
C MET A 583 -21.65 -8.62 2.12
N SER A 584 -20.36 -8.61 2.42
CA SER A 584 -19.76 -7.66 3.36
C SER A 584 -18.89 -6.69 2.58
N ILE A 585 -19.12 -5.40 2.78
CA ILE A 585 -18.43 -4.33 2.05
C ILE A 585 -17.63 -3.49 3.02
N ALA A 586 -16.36 -3.30 2.69
CA ALA A 586 -15.53 -2.23 3.20
C ALA A 586 -15.24 -1.26 2.06
N PHE A 587 -15.33 0.04 2.30
CA PHE A 587 -15.01 1.06 1.30
C PHE A 587 -14.19 2.17 1.93
N THR A 588 -13.41 2.84 1.09
CA THR A 588 -12.62 4.02 1.47
C THR A 588 -12.71 5.05 0.35
N SER A 589 -12.52 6.31 0.73
CA SER A 589 -12.31 7.42 -0.19
C SER A 589 -11.13 8.22 0.35
N GLU A 590 -10.35 8.86 -0.51
CA GLU A 590 -9.18 9.61 -0.09
C GLU A 590 -9.50 10.69 0.97
N ARG A 591 -10.71 11.27 0.95
CA ARG A 591 -11.17 12.22 1.99
C ARG A 591 -11.66 11.58 3.29
N SER A 592 -11.99 10.28 3.32
CA SER A 592 -12.70 9.69 4.47
C SER A 592 -11.87 9.72 5.75
N ILE A 593 -10.54 9.65 5.64
CA ILE A 593 -9.63 9.77 6.79
C ILE A 593 -9.73 11.16 7.41
N GLU A 594 -9.70 12.22 6.60
CA GLU A 594 -9.79 13.60 7.07
C GLU A 594 -11.14 13.89 7.73
N ASP A 595 -12.23 13.39 7.13
CA ASP A 595 -13.59 13.58 7.64
C ASP A 595 -13.81 12.83 8.97
N GLU A 596 -13.34 11.59 9.11
CA GLU A 596 -13.50 10.81 10.36
C GLU A 596 -12.63 11.36 11.50
N LEU A 597 -11.41 11.84 11.22
CA LEU A 597 -10.59 12.53 12.22
C LEU A 597 -11.27 13.82 12.73
N ALA A 598 -11.91 14.56 11.82
CA ALA A 598 -12.67 15.76 12.18
C ALA A 598 -13.91 15.42 13.03
N ARG A 599 -14.60 14.32 12.71
CA ARG A 599 -15.77 13.85 13.48
C ARG A 599 -15.40 13.44 14.91
N GLU A 600 -14.35 12.63 15.07
CA GLU A 600 -13.88 12.20 16.40
C GLU A 600 -13.45 13.41 17.25
N SER A 601 -12.71 14.35 16.66
CA SER A 601 -12.27 15.58 17.35
C SER A 601 -13.44 16.42 17.88
N GLN A 602 -14.61 16.40 17.21
CA GLN A 602 -15.81 17.12 17.66
C GLN A 602 -16.60 16.36 18.72
N SER A 603 -16.58 15.02 18.68
CA SER A 603 -17.30 14.16 19.62
C SER A 603 -16.79 14.34 21.05
N ASP A 604 -15.49 14.52 21.23
CA ASP A 604 -14.88 14.62 22.56
C ASP A 604 -15.03 16.00 23.23
N VAL A 605 -15.46 17.02 22.49
CA VAL A 605 -15.59 18.40 23.00
C VAL A 605 -16.51 18.48 24.21
N SER A 606 -17.62 17.74 24.21
CA SER A 606 -18.55 17.75 25.35
C SER A 606 -17.96 17.13 26.60
N THR A 607 -17.17 16.06 26.45
CA THR A 607 -16.51 15.38 27.57
C THR A 607 -15.45 16.29 28.18
N ILE A 608 -14.68 16.99 27.34
CA ILE A 608 -13.68 17.98 27.77
C ILE A 608 -14.35 19.14 28.51
N LEU A 609 -15.53 19.60 28.08
CA LEU A 609 -16.24 20.71 28.73
C LEU A 609 -16.80 20.34 30.12
N VAL A 610 -17.08 19.07 30.37
CA VAL A 610 -17.53 18.57 31.68
C VAL A 610 -16.37 18.36 32.64
N SER A 611 -15.18 18.03 32.13
CA SER A 611 -13.94 17.89 32.92
C SER A 611 -13.43 19.23 33.43
#